data_AF-A0A2E0KCW7-F1
#
_entry.id   AF-A0A2E0KCW7-F1
#
_cell.length_a   1.000
_cell.length_b   1.000
_cell.length_c   1.000
_cell.angle_alpha   90.00
_cell.angle_beta   90.00
_cell.angle_gamma   90.00
#
_symmetry.space_group_name_H-M   'P 1'
#
loop_
_entity.id
_entity.type
_entity.pdbx_description
1 polymer ?
#
loop_
_entity_poly.entity_id
_entity_poly.type
_entity_poly.pdbx_seq_one_letter_code
_entity_poly.pdbx_strand_id
1 'polypeptide(L)'
;MLLLLGAGPQTARAGLLQPLLDLLRPRLETHLTQSCTSLVSEATEGLGQGFSTLAKQPCRSLAKPVSACLIREAGRTGRELGVLTELLRGRIGDDSEVVIQRCVTSLIGLPTTELNPGLLQTLLERLRR
;
A
#
# COMPACT_ATOMS: atom_id res chain seq x y z
N MET A 1 14.79 -16.50 40.38
CA MET A 1 15.10 -17.22 39.13
C MET A 1 14.16 -16.69 38.04
N LEU A 2 14.72 -15.90 37.10
CA LEU A 2 14.26 -15.45 35.76
C LEU A 2 12.73 -15.19 35.53
N LEU A 3 12.31 -14.06 34.96
CA LEU A 3 12.57 -13.68 33.54
C LEU A 3 12.35 -12.17 33.33
N LEU A 4 13.44 -11.47 32.99
CA LEU A 4 13.40 -10.16 32.32
C LEU A 4 13.04 -10.39 30.85
N LEU A 5 11.79 -10.12 30.46
CA LEU A 5 11.42 -10.01 29.05
C LEU A 5 11.93 -8.66 28.53
N GLY A 6 13.16 -8.66 28.04
CA GLY A 6 13.71 -7.56 27.27
C GLY A 6 12.90 -7.35 26.00
N ALA A 7 12.02 -6.36 26.00
CA ALA A 7 11.58 -5.71 24.77
C ALA A 7 12.77 -4.94 24.21
N GLY A 8 13.66 -5.65 23.50
CA GLY A 8 14.72 -5.00 22.73
C GLY A 8 14.07 -4.03 21.75
N PRO A 9 14.62 -2.81 21.58
CA PRO A 9 14.13 -1.91 20.54
C PRO A 9 14.28 -2.66 19.22
N GLN A 10 13.15 -2.93 18.56
CA GLN A 10 13.16 -3.44 17.20
C GLN A 10 13.85 -2.36 16.38
N THR A 11 15.13 -2.56 16.10
CA THR A 11 15.86 -1.70 15.17
C THR A 11 15.11 -1.82 13.86
N ALA A 12 14.35 -0.78 13.54
CA ALA A 12 13.72 -0.66 12.25
C ALA A 12 14.86 -0.72 11.24
N ARG A 13 15.09 -1.90 10.65
CA ARG A 13 15.90 -2.06 9.45
C ARG A 13 15.11 -1.34 8.37
N ALA A 14 15.30 -0.03 8.30
CA ALA A 14 14.97 0.72 7.10
C ALA A 14 15.81 0.10 5.99
N GLY A 15 15.15 -0.34 4.94
CA GLY A 15 15.83 -0.83 3.75
C GLY A 15 16.82 0.19 3.24
N LEU A 16 17.90 -0.27 2.61
CA LEU A 16 18.91 0.63 2.04
C LEU A 16 18.30 1.64 1.04
N LEU A 17 17.17 1.29 0.43
CA LEU A 17 16.44 2.10 -0.54
C LEU A 17 15.24 2.86 0.04
N GLN A 18 14.99 2.78 1.35
CA GLN A 18 13.90 3.51 2.03
C GLN A 18 13.93 5.02 1.72
N PRO A 19 15.08 5.72 1.79
CA PRO A 19 15.12 7.15 1.53
C PRO A 19 14.74 7.52 0.09
N LEU A 20 15.07 6.64 -0.88
CA LEU A 20 14.70 6.82 -2.28
C LEU A 20 13.19 6.67 -2.48
N LEU A 21 12.59 5.67 -1.85
CA LEU A 21 11.14 5.48 -1.87
C LEU A 21 10.40 6.64 -1.19
N ASP A 22 10.96 7.20 -0.12
CA ASP A 22 10.41 8.39 0.56
C ASP A 22 10.46 9.64 -0.31
N LEU A 23 11.51 9.82 -1.11
CA LEU A 23 11.60 10.90 -2.09
C LEU A 23 10.49 10.79 -3.16
N LEU A 24 10.10 9.57 -3.52
CA LEU A 24 9.03 9.30 -4.49
C LEU A 24 7.63 9.37 -3.88
N ARG A 25 7.50 9.46 -2.55
CA ARG A 25 6.21 9.43 -1.83
C ARG A 25 5.19 10.45 -2.34
N PRO A 26 5.52 11.73 -2.62
CA PRO A 26 4.51 12.69 -3.11
C PRO A 26 3.91 12.28 -4.47
N ARG A 27 4.71 11.66 -5.34
CA ARG A 27 4.25 11.14 -6.63
C ARG A 27 3.34 9.92 -6.43
N LEU A 28 3.72 9.03 -5.50
CA LEU A 28 2.89 7.89 -5.11
C LEU A 28 1.54 8.35 -4.53
N GLU A 29 1.53 9.35 -3.66
CA GLU A 29 0.29 9.91 -3.08
C GLU A 29 -0.64 10.50 -4.15
N THR A 30 -0.07 11.20 -5.13
CA THR A 30 -0.83 11.75 -6.26
C THR A 30 -1.47 10.62 -7.07
N HIS A 31 -0.72 9.58 -7.38
CA HIS A 31 -1.21 8.42 -8.12
C HIS A 31 -2.30 7.66 -7.35
N LEU A 32 -2.11 7.45 -6.04
CA LEU A 32 -3.10 6.82 -5.17
C LEU A 32 -4.39 7.64 -5.11
N THR A 33 -4.28 8.97 -5.01
CA THR A 33 -5.44 9.86 -5.03
C THR A 33 -6.22 9.74 -6.33
N GLN A 34 -5.53 9.75 -7.48
CA GLN A 34 -6.13 9.61 -8.80
C GLN A 34 -6.80 8.25 -8.98
N SER A 35 -6.11 7.17 -8.62
CA SER A 35 -6.63 5.80 -8.73
C SER A 35 -7.88 5.62 -7.86
N CYS A 36 -7.83 6.07 -6.61
CA CYS A 36 -8.99 6.05 -5.71
C CYS A 36 -10.17 6.87 -6.28
N THR A 37 -9.90 8.05 -6.83
CA THR A 37 -10.96 8.89 -7.42
C THR A 37 -11.58 8.23 -8.66
N SER A 38 -10.77 7.55 -9.50
CA SER A 38 -11.25 6.78 -10.65
C SER A 38 -12.14 5.64 -10.20
N LEU A 39 -11.68 4.81 -9.27
CA LEU A 39 -12.43 3.67 -8.72
C LEU A 39 -13.76 4.12 -8.11
N VAL A 40 -13.77 5.23 -7.38
CA VAL A 40 -15.01 5.78 -6.82
C VAL A 40 -15.93 6.29 -7.93
N SER A 41 -15.39 6.93 -8.96
CA SER A 41 -16.18 7.43 -10.09
C SER A 41 -16.83 6.29 -10.87
N GLU A 42 -16.09 5.22 -11.13
CA GLU A 42 -16.56 4.00 -11.78
C GLU A 42 -17.65 3.32 -10.93
N ALA A 43 -17.42 3.17 -9.62
CA ALA A 43 -18.40 2.59 -8.70
C ALA A 43 -19.67 3.43 -8.51
N THR A 44 -19.64 4.70 -8.93
CA THR A 44 -20.75 5.65 -8.79
C THR A 44 -21.22 6.22 -10.12
N GLU A 45 -20.94 5.50 -11.22
CA GLU A 45 -21.51 5.82 -12.53
C GLU A 45 -23.04 5.93 -12.41
N GLY A 46 -23.55 7.15 -12.61
CA GLY A 46 -24.97 7.48 -12.45
C GLY A 46 -25.29 8.47 -11.33
N LEU A 47 -24.39 8.68 -10.36
CA LEU A 47 -24.56 9.68 -9.28
C LEU A 47 -24.09 11.10 -9.68
N GLY A 48 -23.57 11.26 -10.90
CA GLY A 48 -23.16 12.54 -11.50
C GLY A 48 -21.74 12.99 -11.12
N GLN A 49 -21.17 13.91 -11.91
CA GLN A 49 -19.78 14.39 -11.74
C GLN A 49 -19.49 15.15 -10.43
N GLY A 50 -20.54 15.54 -9.70
CA GLY A 50 -20.38 16.11 -8.35
C GLY A 50 -19.76 15.11 -7.38
N PHE A 51 -20.08 13.82 -7.51
CA PHE A 51 -19.62 12.78 -6.59
C PHE A 51 -18.11 12.50 -6.71
N SER A 52 -17.57 12.47 -7.93
CA SER A 52 -16.13 12.30 -8.15
C SER A 52 -15.31 13.45 -7.55
N THR A 53 -15.85 14.67 -7.61
CA THR A 53 -15.21 15.84 -6.97
C THR A 53 -15.22 15.74 -5.45
N LEU A 54 -16.32 15.27 -4.87
CA LEU A 54 -16.43 15.02 -3.42
C LEU A 54 -15.49 13.92 -2.94
N ALA A 55 -15.21 12.91 -3.78
CA ALA A 55 -14.31 11.80 -3.46
C ALA A 55 -12.82 12.21 -3.38
N LYS A 56 -12.43 13.33 -4.02
CA LYS A 56 -11.02 13.74 -4.14
C LYS A 56 -10.35 13.99 -2.79
N GLN A 57 -11.03 14.64 -1.84
CA GLN A 57 -10.44 14.94 -0.53
C GLN A 57 -10.28 13.67 0.34
N PRO A 58 -11.30 12.80 0.46
CA PRO A 58 -11.14 11.49 1.10
C PRO A 58 -10.03 10.64 0.49
N CYS A 59 -9.96 10.57 -0.85
CA CYS A 59 -8.92 9.82 -1.56
C CYS A 59 -7.52 10.37 -1.26
N ARG A 60 -7.37 11.70 -1.20
CA ARG A 60 -6.11 12.34 -0.80
C ARG A 60 -5.75 12.05 0.66
N SER A 61 -6.74 12.05 1.55
CA SER A 61 -6.58 11.72 2.97
C SER A 61 -6.06 10.28 3.14
N LEU A 62 -6.59 9.34 2.35
CA LEU A 62 -6.18 7.92 2.34
C LEU A 62 -4.79 7.71 1.71
N ALA A 63 -4.43 8.52 0.70
CA ALA A 63 -3.18 8.35 -0.02
C ALA A 63 -1.94 8.42 0.90
N LYS A 64 -1.95 9.30 1.90
CA LYS A 64 -0.82 9.49 2.84
C LYS A 64 -0.54 8.29 3.75
N PRO A 65 -1.50 7.74 4.52
CA PRO A 65 -1.26 6.53 5.31
C PRO A 65 -0.94 5.32 4.44
N VAL A 66 -1.56 5.19 3.26
CA VAL A 66 -1.28 4.09 2.32
C VAL A 66 0.13 4.18 1.74
N SER A 67 0.57 5.37 1.27
CA SER A 67 1.92 5.56 0.73
C SER A 67 2.99 5.25 1.78
N ALA A 68 2.82 5.74 3.01
CA ALA A 68 3.74 5.47 4.12
C ALA A 68 3.79 3.99 4.48
N CYS A 69 2.66 3.29 4.38
CA CYS A 69 2.53 1.87 4.64
C CYS A 69 3.24 1.02 3.58
N LEU A 70 3.04 1.32 2.29
CA LEU A 70 3.73 0.63 1.19
C LEU A 70 5.25 0.78 1.31
N ILE A 71 5.74 2.00 1.56
CA ILE A 71 7.18 2.25 1.70
C ILE A 71 7.75 1.51 2.91
N ARG A 72 7.06 1.53 4.05
CA ARG A 72 7.47 0.79 5.26
C ARG A 72 7.52 -0.73 5.02
N GLU A 73 6.50 -1.31 4.37
CA GLU A 73 6.46 -2.75 4.13
C GLU A 73 7.45 -3.21 3.05
N ALA A 74 7.74 -2.38 2.05
CA ALA A 74 8.86 -2.62 1.13
C ALA A 74 10.19 -2.73 1.90
N GLY A 75 10.42 -1.76 2.81
CA GLY A 75 11.50 -1.76 3.80
C GLY A 75 11.63 -3.05 4.61
N ARG A 76 10.52 -3.40 5.24
CA ARG A 76 10.44 -4.50 6.20
C ARG A 76 10.55 -5.88 5.54
N THR A 77 10.21 -5.98 4.26
CA THR A 77 10.30 -7.23 3.48
C THR A 77 11.61 -7.36 2.72
N GLY A 78 12.43 -6.32 2.64
CA GLY A 78 13.65 -6.31 1.82
C GLY A 78 13.37 -6.38 0.31
N ARG A 79 12.19 -5.92 -0.12
CA ARG A 79 11.69 -6.00 -1.50
C ARG A 79 11.74 -4.66 -2.24
N GLU A 80 12.42 -3.66 -1.69
CA GLU A 80 12.45 -2.29 -2.19
C GLU A 80 12.98 -2.21 -3.62
N LEU A 81 14.06 -2.94 -3.91
CA LEU A 81 14.66 -2.96 -5.25
C LEU A 81 13.72 -3.62 -6.27
N GLY A 82 13.06 -4.71 -5.87
CA GLY A 82 12.06 -5.40 -6.68
C GLY A 82 10.89 -4.49 -7.03
N VAL A 83 10.29 -3.88 -6.01
CA VAL A 83 9.23 -2.87 -6.16
C VAL A 83 9.66 -1.72 -7.08
N LEU A 84 10.84 -1.15 -6.87
CA LEU A 84 11.37 -0.08 -7.73
C LEU A 84 11.49 -0.53 -9.18
N THR A 85 12.00 -1.74 -9.43
CA THR A 85 12.18 -2.24 -10.79
C THR A 85 10.85 -2.56 -11.47
N GLU A 86 9.87 -3.05 -10.72
CA GLU A 86 8.50 -3.26 -11.21
C GLU A 86 7.81 -1.95 -11.57
N LEU A 87 7.94 -0.93 -10.72
CA LEU A 87 7.44 0.42 -10.98
C LEU A 87 8.09 1.05 -12.22
N LEU A 88 9.41 0.90 -12.40
CA LEU A 88 10.12 1.38 -13.59
C LEU A 88 9.66 0.68 -14.87
N ARG A 89 9.20 -0.57 -14.76
CA ARG A 89 8.59 -1.33 -15.87
C ARG A 89 7.09 -1.07 -16.03
N GLY A 90 6.50 -0.22 -15.17
CA GLY A 90 5.08 0.11 -15.21
C GLY A 90 4.15 -1.05 -14.87
N ARG A 91 4.59 -2.01 -14.04
CA ARG A 91 3.79 -3.19 -13.66
C ARG A 91 3.78 -3.42 -12.16
N ILE A 92 2.80 -4.18 -11.69
CA ILE A 92 2.79 -4.81 -10.36
C ILE A 92 3.25 -6.26 -10.57
N GLY A 93 4.29 -6.69 -9.85
CA GLY A 93 4.74 -8.08 -9.84
C GLY A 93 4.81 -8.65 -8.43
N ASP A 94 5.46 -9.81 -8.29
CA ASP A 94 5.51 -10.60 -7.06
C ASP A 94 6.01 -9.80 -5.85
N ASP A 95 6.95 -8.86 -6.05
CA ASP A 95 7.49 -8.04 -4.97
C ASP A 95 6.45 -7.03 -4.46
N SER A 96 5.82 -6.32 -5.39
CA SER A 96 4.76 -5.37 -5.07
C SER A 96 3.53 -6.05 -4.47
N GLU A 97 3.16 -7.25 -4.93
CA GLU A 97 2.01 -8.00 -4.42
C GLU A 97 2.16 -8.30 -2.93
N VAL A 98 3.33 -8.81 -2.51
CA VAL A 98 3.62 -9.07 -1.10
C VAL A 98 3.58 -7.79 -0.27
N VAL A 99 4.15 -6.70 -0.77
CA VAL A 99 4.17 -5.39 -0.08
C VAL A 99 2.75 -4.83 0.08
N ILE A 100 1.96 -4.84 -0.98
CA ILE A 100 0.57 -4.37 -0.98
C ILE A 100 -0.23 -5.20 0.01
N GLN A 101 -0.11 -6.53 -0.04
CA GLN A 101 -0.82 -7.43 0.85
C GLN A 101 -0.51 -7.13 2.32
N ARG A 102 0.78 -7.07 2.71
CA ARG A 102 1.16 -6.74 4.09
C ARG A 102 0.68 -5.36 4.50
N CYS A 103 0.70 -4.41 3.57
CA CYS A 103 0.23 -3.07 3.84
C CYS A 103 -1.28 -3.03 4.11
N VAL A 104 -2.09 -3.63 3.23
CA VAL A 104 -3.55 -3.73 3.42
C VAL A 104 -3.85 -4.39 4.76
N THR A 105 -3.20 -5.53 5.04
CA THR A 105 -3.31 -6.26 6.32
C THR A 105 -3.06 -5.35 7.52
N SER A 106 -1.98 -4.58 7.47
CA SER A 106 -1.59 -3.66 8.55
C SER A 106 -2.58 -2.51 8.71
N LEU A 107 -3.15 -1.99 7.62
CA LEU A 107 -4.09 -0.86 7.66
C LEU A 107 -5.45 -1.25 8.25
N ILE A 108 -5.89 -2.49 8.03
CA ILE A 108 -7.15 -3.01 8.56
C ILE A 108 -7.00 -3.73 9.91
N GLY A 109 -5.79 -3.75 10.48
CA GLY A 109 -5.52 -4.33 11.80
C GLY A 109 -5.58 -5.87 11.83
N LEU A 110 -5.38 -6.54 10.69
CA LEU A 110 -5.36 -8.00 10.62
C LEU A 110 -3.94 -8.55 10.89
N PRO A 111 -3.80 -9.78 11.43
CA PRO A 111 -2.51 -10.41 11.61
C PRO A 111 -1.89 -10.80 10.26
N THR A 112 -0.62 -10.44 10.03
CA THR A 112 0.12 -10.66 8.76
C THR A 112 0.39 -12.12 8.41
N THR A 113 -0.08 -13.06 9.23
CA THR A 113 0.10 -14.51 9.06
C THR A 113 -1.08 -15.15 8.32
N GLU A 114 -2.21 -14.44 8.14
CA GLU A 114 -3.47 -15.06 7.70
C GLU A 114 -3.95 -14.70 6.30
N LEU A 115 -3.21 -13.88 5.55
CA LEU A 115 -3.58 -13.58 4.17
C LEU A 115 -2.80 -14.53 3.24
N ASN A 116 -3.53 -15.42 2.58
CA ASN A 116 -3.01 -16.23 1.49
C ASN A 116 -2.73 -15.29 0.30
N PRO A 117 -1.55 -15.31 -0.35
CA PRO A 117 -1.24 -14.43 -1.49
C PRO A 117 -2.32 -14.41 -2.59
N GLY A 118 -3.07 -15.50 -2.79
CA GLY A 118 -4.21 -15.52 -3.71
C GLY A 118 -5.45 -14.69 -3.32
N LEU A 119 -5.55 -14.21 -2.07
CA LEU A 119 -6.71 -13.45 -1.61
C LEU A 119 -6.75 -12.04 -2.19
N LEU A 120 -5.59 -11.40 -2.38
CA LEU A 120 -5.53 -10.06 -2.97
C LEU A 120 -5.97 -10.10 -4.45
N GLN A 121 -5.47 -11.09 -5.21
CA GLN A 121 -5.89 -11.36 -6.58
C GLN A 121 -7.41 -11.58 -6.67
N THR A 122 -7.97 -12.35 -5.74
CA THR A 122 -9.41 -12.63 -5.67
C THR A 122 -10.23 -11.36 -5.37
N LEU A 123 -9.73 -10.48 -4.48
CA LEU A 123 -10.39 -9.21 -4.17
C LEU A 123 -10.33 -8.23 -5.36
N LEU A 124 -9.18 -8.15 -6.04
CA LEU A 124 -9.02 -7.31 -7.24
C LEU A 124 -9.93 -7.79 -8.37
N GLU A 125 -10.03 -9.09 -8.63
CA GLU A 125 -10.95 -9.63 -9.64
C GLU A 125 -12.43 -9.45 -9.29
N ARG A 126 -12.78 -9.37 -7.99
CA ARG A 126 -14.14 -9.06 -7.56
C ARG A 126 -14.49 -7.59 -7.73
N LEU A 127 -13.54 -6.68 -7.47
CA LEU A 127 -13.75 -5.23 -7.66
C LEU A 127 -13.75 -4.83 -9.14
N ARG A 128 -13.20 -5.67 -10.01
CA ARG A 128 -13.18 -5.47 -11.47
C ARG A 128 -14.47 -5.92 -12.18
N ARG A 129 -15.37 -6.63 -11.48
CA ARG A 129 -16.72 -6.96 -11.96
C ARG A 129 -17.72 -5.91 -11.51
#